data_AF-A0A9D5RFP2-F1
#
_entry.id   AF-A0A9D5RFP2-F1
#
_cell.length_a   1.000
_cell.length_b   1.000
_cell.length_c   1.000
_cell.angle_alpha   90.00
_cell.angle_beta   90.00
_cell.angle_gamma   90.00
#
_symmetry.space_group_name_H-M   'P 1'
#
loop_
_entity.id
_entity.type
_entity.pdbx_description
1 polymer ?
#
loop_
_entity_poly.entity_id
_entity_poly.type
_entity_poly.pdbx_seq_one_letter_code
_entity_poly.pdbx_strand_id
1 'polypeptide(L)'
;MSYEQWRADAREHAEDVAGKVRGKLDVALRCAEGLDYIPYTVRDGRWQPGPFDGICWWTNGFWPGLMWAAHRLTGEKRYAAEAARAEAMLDDAFRDFEHLHHDVGFMWLISSGAHYRMTGDDMSRRRTLLAADLLAARYNPAGFIRAWNGDNAGWAIIDCMMNLNLLYWAS
;
A
#
# COMPACT_ATOMS: atom_id res chain seq x y z
N MET A 1 18.30 36.49 -1.26
CA MET A 1 16.96 35.88 -1.30
C MET A 1 16.37 35.95 0.09
N SER A 2 15.18 36.54 0.27
CA SER A 2 14.50 36.59 1.56
C SER A 2 13.82 35.25 1.88
N TYR A 3 13.50 35.01 3.15
CA TYR A 3 12.73 33.81 3.56
C TYR A 3 11.38 33.71 2.85
N GLU A 4 10.69 34.85 2.68
CA GLU A 4 9.40 34.91 1.97
C GLU A 4 9.55 34.57 0.49
N GLN A 5 10.61 35.06 -0.15
CA GLN A 5 10.90 34.77 -1.55
C GLN A 5 11.24 33.28 -1.74
N TRP A 6 12.09 32.72 -0.87
CA TRP A 6 12.35 31.28 -0.88
C TRP A 6 11.08 30.45 -0.69
N ARG A 7 10.18 30.87 0.21
CA ARG A 7 8.90 30.18 0.45
C ARG A 7 7.98 30.20 -0.77
N ALA A 8 7.92 31.33 -1.47
CA ALA A 8 7.15 31.46 -2.71
C ALA A 8 7.71 30.54 -3.80
N ASP A 9 9.03 30.58 -4.02
CA ASP A 9 9.72 29.75 -5.01
C ASP A 9 9.56 28.24 -4.71
N ALA A 10 9.68 27.85 -3.43
CA ALA A 10 9.47 26.48 -2.99
C ALA A 10 8.03 26.00 -3.21
N ARG A 11 7.05 26.89 -3.03
CA ARG A 11 5.63 26.60 -3.28
C ARG A 11 5.36 26.42 -4.77
N GLU A 12 5.84 27.32 -5.61
CA GLU A 12 5.69 27.23 -7.06
C GLU A 12 6.31 25.93 -7.59
N HIS A 13 7.52 25.59 -7.12
CA HIS A 13 8.16 24.33 -7.47
C HIS A 13 7.34 23.10 -7.03
N ALA A 14 6.79 23.11 -5.82
CA ALA A 14 5.96 22.02 -5.33
C ALA A 14 4.67 21.86 -6.15
N GLU A 15 4.04 22.96 -6.57
CA GLU A 15 2.84 22.95 -7.41
C GLU A 15 3.14 22.40 -8.81
N ASP A 16 4.25 22.77 -9.44
CA ASP A 16 4.71 22.21 -10.73
C ASP A 16 4.99 20.70 -10.63
N VAL A 17 5.74 20.27 -9.61
CA VAL A 17 6.03 18.84 -9.40
C VAL A 17 4.74 18.05 -9.14
N ALA A 18 3.82 18.58 -8.33
CA ALA A 18 2.53 17.96 -8.08
C ALA A 18 1.70 17.80 -9.36
N GLY A 19 1.73 18.80 -10.26
CA GLY A 19 1.10 18.73 -11.58
C GLY A 19 1.66 17.58 -12.43
N LYS A 20 2.98 17.43 -12.47
CA LYS A 20 3.67 16.34 -13.19
C LYS A 20 3.33 14.96 -12.61
N VAL A 21 3.30 14.83 -11.28
CA VAL A 21 2.91 13.58 -10.60
C VAL A 21 1.46 13.24 -10.93
N ARG A 22 0.55 14.21 -10.90
CA ARG A 22 -0.86 14.00 -11.27
C ARG A 22 -1.00 13.52 -12.71
N GLY A 23 -0.31 14.15 -13.67
CA GLY A 23 -0.31 13.71 -15.06
C GLY A 23 0.15 12.26 -15.23
N LYS A 24 1.13 11.81 -14.44
CA LYS A 24 1.59 10.41 -14.45
C LYS A 24 0.56 9.47 -13.82
N LEU A 25 -0.07 9.86 -12.71
CA LEU A 25 -1.13 9.06 -12.06
C LEU A 25 -2.33 8.88 -12.98
N ASP A 26 -2.70 9.92 -13.72
CA ASP A 26 -3.77 9.88 -14.72
C ASP A 26 -3.48 8.85 -15.83
N VAL A 27 -2.25 8.84 -16.36
CA VAL A 27 -1.83 7.84 -17.37
C VAL A 27 -1.80 6.44 -16.75
N ALA A 28 -1.19 6.31 -15.57
CA ALA A 28 -1.07 5.05 -14.84
C ALA A 28 -2.44 4.41 -14.58
N LEU A 29 -3.40 5.19 -14.08
CA LEU A 29 -4.77 4.76 -13.81
C LEU A 29 -5.47 4.31 -15.09
N ARG A 30 -5.42 5.12 -16.16
CA ARG A 30 -6.03 4.73 -17.45
C ARG A 30 -5.46 3.41 -17.98
N CYS A 31 -4.15 3.19 -17.83
CA CYS A 31 -3.52 1.92 -18.24
C CYS A 31 -3.90 0.75 -17.32
N ALA A 32 -4.36 1.01 -16.11
CA ALA A 32 -4.78 0.00 -15.14
C ALA A 32 -6.28 -0.36 -15.23
N GLU A 33 -7.08 0.43 -15.95
CA GLU A 33 -8.51 0.19 -16.14
C GLU A 33 -8.76 -1.19 -16.76
N GLY A 34 -9.59 -2.00 -16.08
CA GLY A 34 -10.00 -3.32 -16.55
C GLY A 34 -9.00 -4.45 -16.30
N LEU A 35 -7.86 -4.19 -15.65
CA LEU A 35 -6.93 -5.26 -15.27
C LEU A 35 -7.55 -6.16 -14.20
N ASP A 36 -7.32 -7.46 -14.34
CA ASP A 36 -7.70 -8.50 -13.37
C ASP A 36 -6.63 -8.75 -12.30
N TYR A 37 -5.57 -7.93 -12.28
CA TYR A 37 -4.49 -7.96 -11.29
C TYR A 37 -4.14 -6.55 -10.79
N ILE A 38 -3.36 -6.51 -9.70
CA ILE A 38 -2.84 -5.26 -9.12
C ILE A 38 -1.54 -4.86 -9.86
N PRO A 39 -1.45 -3.62 -10.38
CA PRO A 39 -0.25 -3.10 -11.01
C PRO A 39 0.99 -3.13 -10.11
N TYR A 40 2.09 -3.74 -10.60
CA TYR A 40 3.38 -3.75 -9.90
C TYR A 40 4.46 -2.94 -10.64
N THR A 41 4.71 -3.28 -11.90
CA THR A 41 5.76 -2.63 -12.72
C THR A 41 5.33 -2.54 -14.17
N VAL A 42 6.08 -1.78 -14.98
CA VAL A 42 5.79 -1.60 -16.40
C VAL A 42 6.86 -2.28 -17.24
N ARG A 43 6.44 -3.09 -18.21
CA ARG A 43 7.30 -3.64 -19.28
C ARG A 43 6.63 -3.38 -20.62
N ASP A 44 7.38 -2.89 -21.58
CA ASP A 44 6.90 -2.57 -22.93
C ASP A 44 5.62 -1.71 -22.95
N GLY A 45 5.55 -0.74 -22.03
CA GLY A 45 4.41 0.18 -21.90
C GLY A 45 3.15 -0.43 -21.28
N ARG A 46 3.21 -1.65 -20.72
CA ARG A 46 2.08 -2.34 -20.09
C ARG A 46 2.37 -2.68 -18.64
N TRP A 47 1.35 -2.56 -17.80
CA TRP A 47 1.41 -3.07 -16.44
C TRP A 47 1.69 -4.56 -16.41
N GLN A 48 2.39 -4.98 -15.37
CA GLN A 48 2.71 -6.36 -15.06
C GLN A 48 2.28 -6.63 -13.62
N PRO A 49 1.79 -7.85 -13.31
CA PRO A 49 1.49 -8.26 -11.95
C PRO A 49 2.78 -8.51 -11.14
N GLY A 50 2.63 -8.80 -9.85
CA GLY A 50 3.70 -9.30 -8.99
C GLY A 50 4.36 -10.57 -9.56
N PRO A 51 5.69 -10.72 -9.46
CA PRO A 51 6.45 -11.75 -10.20
C PRO A 51 6.41 -13.17 -9.62
N PHE A 52 6.22 -13.35 -8.30
CA PHE A 52 6.40 -14.64 -7.64
C PHE A 52 5.14 -15.10 -6.89
N ASP A 53 4.74 -14.38 -5.84
CA ASP A 53 3.66 -14.82 -4.94
C ASP A 53 2.26 -14.33 -5.35
N GLY A 54 2.08 -13.95 -6.62
CA GLY A 54 0.79 -13.48 -7.16
C GLY A 54 0.18 -12.35 -6.33
N ILE A 55 -1.03 -12.58 -5.80
CA ILE A 55 -1.75 -11.60 -4.97
C ILE A 55 -1.09 -11.38 -3.59
N CYS A 56 -0.32 -12.34 -3.09
CA CYS A 56 0.43 -12.24 -1.84
C CYS A 56 1.74 -11.45 -1.97
N TRP A 57 2.06 -10.95 -3.17
CA TRP A 57 3.26 -10.14 -3.38
C TRP A 57 3.24 -8.88 -2.52
N TRP A 58 4.33 -8.65 -1.78
CA TRP A 58 4.42 -7.65 -0.72
C TRP A 58 4.12 -6.21 -1.14
N THR A 59 4.27 -5.89 -2.43
CA THR A 59 3.99 -4.55 -2.95
C THR A 59 2.55 -4.31 -3.38
N ASN A 60 1.68 -5.32 -3.33
CA ASN A 60 0.31 -5.19 -3.84
C ASN A 60 -0.56 -4.21 -3.03
N GLY A 61 -0.15 -3.79 -1.83
CA GLY A 61 -0.81 -2.70 -1.09
C GLY A 61 -0.46 -1.29 -1.58
N PHE A 62 0.67 -1.10 -2.29
CA PHE A 62 1.12 0.24 -2.68
C PHE A 62 0.23 0.85 -3.76
N TRP A 63 -0.29 0.05 -4.70
CA TRP A 63 -1.19 0.57 -5.73
C TRP A 63 -2.50 1.12 -5.12
N PRO A 64 -3.31 0.34 -4.36
CA PRO A 64 -4.49 0.89 -3.70
C PRO A 64 -4.15 2.03 -2.74
N GLY A 65 -3.02 1.97 -2.02
CA GLY A 65 -2.58 3.06 -1.15
C GLY A 65 -2.25 4.36 -1.91
N LEU A 66 -1.61 4.26 -3.07
CA LEU A 66 -1.33 5.39 -3.95
C LEU A 66 -2.64 5.98 -4.50
N MET A 67 -3.62 5.15 -4.83
CA MET A 67 -4.93 5.59 -5.30
C MET A 67 -5.73 6.28 -4.18
N TRP A 68 -5.70 5.78 -2.94
CA TRP A 68 -6.29 6.51 -1.80
C TRP A 68 -5.60 7.86 -1.54
N ALA A 69 -4.28 7.91 -1.63
CA ALA A 69 -3.53 9.15 -1.52
C ALA A 69 -3.91 10.14 -2.63
N ALA A 70 -4.03 9.67 -3.88
CA ALA A 70 -4.46 10.48 -5.01
C ALA A 70 -5.89 11.00 -4.83
N HIS A 71 -6.82 10.17 -4.36
CA HIS A 71 -8.18 10.59 -4.02
C HIS A 71 -8.18 11.68 -2.95
N ARG A 72 -7.41 11.49 -1.86
CA ARG A 72 -7.32 12.49 -0.78
C ARG A 72 -6.78 13.84 -1.27
N LEU A 73 -5.83 13.83 -2.20
CA LEU A 73 -5.20 15.05 -2.73
C LEU A 73 -6.05 15.77 -3.76
N THR A 74 -6.85 15.04 -4.56
CA THR A 74 -7.57 15.59 -5.72
C THR A 74 -9.08 15.72 -5.50
N GLY A 75 -9.65 14.91 -4.59
CA GLY A 75 -11.08 14.72 -4.44
C GLY A 75 -11.74 13.89 -5.55
N GLU A 76 -10.98 13.42 -6.55
CA GLU A 76 -11.56 12.72 -7.70
C GLU A 76 -11.97 11.29 -7.36
N LYS A 77 -13.23 10.93 -7.64
CA LYS A 77 -13.81 9.64 -7.25
C LYS A 77 -13.23 8.44 -8.01
N ARG A 78 -12.67 8.65 -9.21
CA ARG A 78 -12.05 7.56 -10.00
C ARG A 78 -10.89 6.90 -9.26
N TYR A 79 -10.12 7.69 -8.50
CA TYR A 79 -9.03 7.17 -7.68
C TYR A 79 -9.55 6.32 -6.52
N ALA A 80 -10.60 6.77 -5.83
CA ALA A 80 -11.24 5.97 -4.78
C ALA A 80 -11.83 4.65 -5.32
N ALA A 81 -12.45 4.69 -6.51
CA ALA A 81 -13.02 3.51 -7.14
C ALA A 81 -11.94 2.47 -7.47
N GLU A 82 -10.80 2.90 -8.01
CA GLU A 82 -9.66 2.01 -8.27
C GLU A 82 -9.04 1.49 -6.97
N ALA A 83 -8.89 2.35 -5.96
CA ALA A 83 -8.36 1.96 -4.67
C ALA A 83 -9.20 0.86 -4.02
N ALA A 84 -10.53 1.02 -4.00
CA ALA A 84 -11.46 0.03 -3.47
C ALA A 84 -11.48 -1.28 -4.28
N ARG A 85 -11.33 -1.20 -5.61
CA ARG A 85 -11.23 -2.38 -6.49
C ARG A 85 -9.98 -3.20 -6.16
N ALA A 86 -8.81 -2.56 -6.13
CA ALA A 86 -7.55 -3.23 -5.82
C ALA A 86 -7.49 -3.70 -4.36
N GLU A 87 -8.08 -2.94 -3.42
CA GLU A 87 -8.26 -3.39 -2.03
C GLU A 87 -9.09 -4.69 -1.96
N ALA A 88 -10.20 -4.78 -2.69
CA ALA A 88 -11.03 -5.99 -2.70
C ALA A 88 -10.27 -7.20 -3.29
N MET A 89 -9.38 -6.99 -4.26
CA MET A 89 -8.53 -8.06 -4.79
C MET A 89 -7.57 -8.63 -3.72
N LEU A 90 -7.10 -7.81 -2.77
CA LEU A 90 -6.25 -8.29 -1.68
C LEU A 90 -6.95 -9.28 -0.74
N ASP A 91 -8.27 -9.39 -0.77
CA ASP A 91 -8.99 -10.41 0.01
C ASP A 91 -8.59 -11.84 -0.38
N ASP A 92 -8.17 -12.05 -1.64
CA ASP A 92 -7.67 -13.34 -2.10
C ASP A 92 -6.34 -13.72 -1.43
N ALA A 93 -5.51 -12.73 -1.07
CA ALA A 93 -4.25 -13.00 -0.37
C ALA A 93 -4.48 -13.58 1.05
N PHE A 94 -5.61 -13.29 1.69
CA PHE A 94 -5.97 -13.91 2.97
C PHE A 94 -6.35 -15.39 2.81
N ARG A 95 -6.79 -15.83 1.64
CA ARG A 95 -7.05 -17.25 1.36
C ARG A 95 -5.74 -18.03 1.21
N ASP A 96 -4.72 -17.35 0.71
CA ASP A 96 -3.36 -17.85 0.49
C ASP A 96 -2.38 -17.38 1.58
N PHE A 97 -2.86 -17.28 2.83
CA PHE A 97 -2.13 -16.65 3.95
C PHE A 97 -0.78 -17.32 4.26
N GLU A 98 -0.55 -18.57 3.84
CA GLU A 98 0.73 -19.27 3.98
C GLU A 98 1.86 -18.60 3.18
N HIS A 99 1.52 -17.84 2.13
CA HIS A 99 2.47 -17.04 1.35
C HIS A 99 2.73 -15.66 1.98
N LEU A 100 1.91 -15.23 2.93
CA LEU A 100 2.08 -13.93 3.59
C LEU A 100 3.23 -13.96 4.62
N HIS A 101 3.91 -12.83 4.70
CA HIS A 101 5.03 -12.61 5.60
C HIS A 101 4.89 -11.27 6.33
N HIS A 102 5.96 -10.77 6.97
CA HIS A 102 5.86 -9.56 7.80
C HIS A 102 5.44 -8.28 7.05
N ASP A 103 5.40 -8.30 5.72
CA ASP A 103 5.03 -7.17 4.87
C ASP A 103 3.52 -6.94 4.75
N VAL A 104 2.72 -7.66 5.54
CA VAL A 104 1.27 -7.40 5.67
C VAL A 104 0.96 -5.95 6.08
N GLY A 105 1.89 -5.23 6.73
CA GLY A 105 1.76 -3.79 6.97
C GLY A 105 1.80 -2.96 5.69
N PHE A 106 2.73 -3.23 4.77
CA PHE A 106 2.75 -2.62 3.44
C PHE A 106 1.52 -2.99 2.60
N MET A 107 0.93 -4.16 2.84
CA MET A 107 -0.22 -4.60 2.07
C MET A 107 -1.53 -3.96 2.56
N TRP A 108 -1.81 -3.92 3.86
CA TRP A 108 -3.13 -3.56 4.40
C TRP A 108 -3.21 -2.26 5.21
N LEU A 109 -2.13 -1.77 5.81
CA LEU A 109 -2.21 -0.50 6.56
C LEU A 109 -2.41 0.69 5.62
N ILE A 110 -1.66 0.71 4.51
CA ILE A 110 -1.70 1.81 3.54
C ILE A 110 -2.85 1.70 2.54
N SER A 111 -3.52 0.53 2.45
CA SER A 111 -4.69 0.30 1.61
C SER A 111 -5.98 0.35 2.44
N SER A 112 -6.44 -0.76 3.01
CA SER A 112 -7.62 -0.84 3.86
C SER A 112 -7.56 0.08 5.08
N GLY A 113 -6.39 0.20 5.72
CA GLY A 113 -6.23 1.09 6.88
C GLY A 113 -6.43 2.56 6.50
N ALA A 114 -5.94 2.95 5.32
CA ALA A 114 -6.18 4.28 4.75
C ALA A 114 -7.66 4.47 4.37
N HIS A 115 -8.30 3.47 3.76
CA HIS A 115 -9.72 3.52 3.42
C HIS A 115 -10.58 3.76 4.68
N TYR A 116 -10.42 2.92 5.71
CA TYR A 116 -11.13 3.08 6.98
C TYR A 116 -10.87 4.46 7.60
N ARG A 117 -9.63 4.94 7.61
CA ARG A 117 -9.30 6.26 8.15
C ARG A 117 -10.01 7.39 7.40
N MET A 118 -10.25 7.23 6.10
CA MET A 118 -10.90 8.25 5.26
C MET A 118 -12.42 8.21 5.35
N THR A 119 -13.02 7.02 5.43
CA THR A 119 -14.48 6.84 5.25
C THR A 119 -15.19 6.23 6.45
N GLY A 120 -14.46 5.59 7.37
CA GLY A 120 -15.03 4.77 8.44
C GLY A 120 -15.52 3.40 7.96
N ASP A 121 -15.08 2.89 6.80
CA ASP A 121 -15.54 1.61 6.26
C ASP A 121 -15.20 0.40 7.17
N ASP A 122 -16.24 -0.26 7.66
CA ASP A 122 -16.11 -1.38 8.60
C ASP A 122 -15.43 -2.61 7.99
N MET A 123 -15.58 -2.85 6.70
CA MET A 123 -14.94 -3.99 6.04
C MET A 123 -13.44 -3.77 5.93
N SER A 124 -13.02 -2.57 5.52
CA SER A 124 -11.63 -2.15 5.52
C SER A 124 -11.02 -2.22 6.92
N ARG A 125 -11.74 -1.80 7.96
CA ARG A 125 -11.30 -1.98 9.35
C ARG A 125 -11.02 -3.46 9.67
N ARG A 126 -11.92 -4.36 9.28
CA ARG A 126 -11.76 -5.81 9.51
C ARG A 126 -10.56 -6.39 8.76
N ARG A 127 -10.36 -5.99 7.49
CA ARG A 127 -9.17 -6.38 6.71
C ARG A 127 -7.88 -5.96 7.41
N THR A 128 -7.81 -4.70 7.87
CA THR A 128 -6.62 -4.19 8.55
C THR A 128 -6.36 -4.90 9.88
N LEU A 129 -7.40 -5.20 10.66
CA LEU A 129 -7.27 -5.99 11.89
C LEU A 129 -6.79 -7.42 11.61
N LEU A 130 -7.32 -8.08 10.58
CA LEU A 130 -6.87 -9.42 10.18
C LEU A 130 -5.38 -9.42 9.79
N ALA A 131 -4.94 -8.41 9.04
CA ALA A 131 -3.52 -8.24 8.73
C ALA A 131 -2.67 -8.01 10.00
N ALA A 132 -3.20 -7.28 10.98
CA ALA A 132 -2.52 -7.05 12.26
C ALA A 132 -2.37 -8.35 13.06
N ASP A 133 -3.41 -9.20 13.09
CA ASP A 133 -3.35 -10.53 13.70
C ASP A 133 -2.28 -11.41 13.03
N LEU A 134 -2.23 -11.40 11.69
CA LEU A 134 -1.19 -12.12 10.94
C LEU A 134 0.21 -11.61 11.28
N LEU A 135 0.40 -10.29 11.41
CA LEU A 135 1.70 -9.72 11.80
C LEU A 135 2.09 -10.10 13.23
N ALA A 136 1.14 -10.00 14.16
CA ALA A 136 1.34 -10.32 15.57
C ALA A 136 1.70 -11.80 15.77
N ALA A 137 1.08 -12.71 15.01
CA ALA A 137 1.37 -14.14 15.03
C ALA A 137 2.82 -14.49 14.63
N ARG A 138 3.54 -13.55 13.99
CA ARG A 138 4.96 -13.71 13.61
C ARG A 138 5.94 -13.28 14.70
N TYR A 139 5.46 -12.83 15.85
CA TYR A 139 6.31 -12.48 16.98
C TYR A 139 7.11 -13.69 17.45
N ASN A 140 8.43 -13.54 17.44
CA ASN A 140 9.36 -14.47 18.03
C ASN A 140 9.65 -14.03 19.48
N PRO A 141 9.57 -14.94 20.49
CA PRO A 141 9.88 -14.63 21.89
C PRO A 141 11.28 -14.06 22.14
N ALA A 142 12.21 -14.17 21.20
CA ALA A 142 13.49 -13.48 21.22
C ALA A 142 13.39 -11.95 21.01
N GLY A 143 12.18 -11.40 20.81
CA GLY A 143 11.93 -9.96 20.81
C GLY A 143 11.84 -9.32 19.42
N PHE A 144 11.52 -10.09 18.37
CA PHE A 144 11.40 -9.56 17.00
C PHE A 144 10.24 -10.18 16.23
N ILE A 145 9.82 -9.51 15.15
CA ILE A 145 8.88 -10.07 14.18
C ILE A 145 9.67 -10.82 13.10
N ARG A 146 9.36 -12.09 12.90
CA ARG A 146 10.01 -12.93 11.88
C ARG A 146 9.72 -12.38 10.48
N ALA A 147 10.77 -12.14 9.69
CA ALA A 147 10.70 -11.56 8.36
C ALA A 147 9.94 -12.45 7.37
N TRP A 148 10.58 -13.52 6.86
CA TRP A 148 10.03 -14.38 5.81
C TRP A 148 9.72 -15.81 6.27
N ASN A 149 8.96 -16.53 5.44
CA ASN A 149 8.63 -17.95 5.65
C ASN A 149 9.85 -18.84 5.30
N GLY A 150 9.73 -20.17 5.42
CA GLY A 150 10.83 -21.11 5.14
C GLY A 150 11.88 -21.21 6.27
N ASP A 151 13.15 -21.44 5.92
CA ASP A 151 14.26 -21.60 6.89
C ASP A 151 14.84 -20.26 7.36
N ASN A 152 13.94 -19.36 7.81
CA ASN A 152 14.24 -17.98 8.17
C ASN A 152 13.72 -17.63 9.58
N ALA A 153 13.55 -18.63 10.46
CA ALA A 153 12.91 -18.44 11.76
C ALA A 153 13.63 -17.44 12.68
N GLY A 154 14.96 -17.30 12.52
CA GLY A 154 15.81 -16.37 13.26
C GLY A 154 15.97 -14.99 12.61
N TRP A 155 15.30 -14.71 11.50
CA TRP A 155 15.59 -13.53 10.69
C TRP A 155 14.59 -12.41 10.95
N ALA A 156 15.14 -11.22 11.22
CA ALA A 156 14.47 -9.95 11.16
C ALA A 156 15.25 -9.05 10.19
N ILE A 157 14.54 -8.20 9.46
CA ILE A 157 15.14 -7.26 8.51
C ILE A 157 14.56 -5.86 8.74
N ILE A 158 15.26 -4.84 8.24
CA ILE A 158 15.03 -3.44 8.64
C ILE A 158 13.67 -2.88 8.19
N ASP A 159 13.14 -3.30 7.05
CA ASP A 159 11.83 -2.86 6.54
C ASP A 159 10.66 -3.31 7.42
N CYS A 160 10.86 -4.30 8.30
CA CYS A 160 9.91 -4.67 9.34
C CYS A 160 9.50 -3.46 10.20
N MET A 161 10.39 -2.49 10.40
CA MET A 161 10.10 -1.25 11.13
C MET A 161 8.91 -0.48 10.55
N MET A 162 8.72 -0.53 9.23
CA MET A 162 7.58 0.12 8.56
C MET A 162 6.28 -0.64 8.79
N ASN A 163 6.36 -1.95 8.96
CA ASN A 163 5.23 -2.84 9.20
C ASN A 163 4.72 -2.76 10.66
N LEU A 164 5.58 -2.41 11.63
CA LEU A 164 5.17 -2.26 13.04
C LEU A 164 4.05 -1.23 13.26
N ASN A 165 3.94 -0.23 12.39
CA ASN A 165 2.87 0.76 12.45
C ASN A 165 1.47 0.13 12.37
N LEU A 166 1.34 -1.06 11.76
CA LEU A 166 0.09 -1.80 11.70
C LEU A 166 -0.35 -2.27 13.10
N LEU A 167 0.60 -2.74 13.92
CA LEU A 167 0.32 -3.18 15.29
C LEU A 167 -0.05 -1.99 16.18
N TYR A 168 0.66 -0.87 16.06
CA TYR A 168 0.32 0.36 16.78
C TYR A 168 -1.05 0.93 16.38
N TRP A 169 -1.45 0.76 15.13
CA TRP A 169 -2.77 1.17 14.69
C TRP A 169 -3.90 0.29 15.28
N ALA A 170 -3.61 -0.99 15.53
CA ALA A 170 -4.58 -1.95 16.04
C ALA A 170 -4.73 -1.95 17.58
N SER A 171 -3.79 -1.36 18.32
CA SER A 171 -3.72 -1.34 19.79
C SER A 171 -4.51 -0.21 20.44
#